data_AF-K6TXM3-F1
#
_entry.id   AF-K6TXM3-F1
#
_cell.length_a   1.000
_cell.length_b   1.000
_cell.length_c   1.000
_cell.angle_alpha   90.00
_cell.angle_beta   90.00
_cell.angle_gamma   90.00
#
_symmetry.space_group_name_H-M   'P 1'
#
loop_
_entity.id
_entity.type
_entity.pdbx_description
1 polymer ?
#
loop_
_entity_poly.entity_id
_entity_poly.type
_entity_poly.pdbx_seq_one_letter_code
_entity_poly.pdbx_strand_id
1 'polypeptide(L)'
;MFKLGKLTFYVENATFGGSFMDSAMSRRMQSTGKEEFHWFIEIDMKAGDFVTELDEEELIDLEDDEEIFYESVSPRLYHNNGFILNIKSWKDIEGLSLTWDSQYNANGEEAGTLYVFEHEDVTSGTIKFLKRNANKFLVQWTGNANVYWNDEYGEDVPFSFEGEVEFSGVSAYCDDISTLDELKIVMRNFVNLDEYKCIFNDTHNINTGISYTWRFLPKSIDE
;
A
#
# COMPACT_ATOMS: atom_id res chain seq x y z
N MET A 1 -9.36 9.78 -10.05
CA MET A 1 -10.55 9.94 -9.18
C MET A 1 -10.87 8.57 -8.62
N PHE A 2 -11.23 8.49 -7.34
CA PHE A 2 -11.65 7.25 -6.69
C PHE A 2 -13.17 7.28 -6.51
N LYS A 3 -13.85 6.15 -6.73
CA LYS A 3 -15.28 5.99 -6.48
C LYS A 3 -15.49 4.82 -5.53
N LEU A 4 -16.44 4.97 -4.61
CA LEU A 4 -16.87 3.95 -3.67
C LEU A 4 -18.38 4.03 -3.55
N GLY A 5 -19.09 3.02 -4.03
CA GLY A 5 -20.54 3.08 -4.20
C GLY A 5 -20.94 4.28 -5.05
N LYS A 6 -21.71 5.20 -4.47
CA LYS A 6 -22.13 6.47 -5.11
C LYS A 6 -21.20 7.64 -4.80
N LEU A 7 -20.30 7.49 -3.82
CA LEU A 7 -19.37 8.53 -3.41
C LEU A 7 -18.19 8.63 -4.37
N THR A 8 -17.61 9.83 -4.44
CA THR A 8 -16.45 10.11 -5.27
C THR A 8 -15.44 10.94 -4.48
N PHE A 9 -14.18 10.54 -4.54
CA PHE A 9 -13.09 11.14 -3.80
C PHE A 9 -12.00 11.62 -4.74
N TYR A 10 -11.45 12.78 -4.42
CA TYR A 10 -10.25 13.29 -5.08
C TYR A 10 -9.04 12.54 -4.56
N VAL A 11 -8.23 12.03 -5.49
CA VAL A 11 -6.98 11.37 -5.14
C VAL A 11 -5.94 12.46 -4.85
N GLU A 12 -5.33 12.41 -3.68
CA GLU A 12 -4.27 13.29 -3.25
C GLU A 12 -2.90 12.74 -3.66
N ASN A 13 -2.70 11.45 -3.45
CA ASN A 13 -1.46 10.76 -3.77
C ASN A 13 -1.75 9.34 -4.26
N ALA A 14 -0.92 8.84 -5.18
CA ALA A 14 -1.05 7.50 -5.73
C ALA A 14 0.35 6.97 -6.05
N THR A 15 0.79 5.96 -5.32
CA THR A 15 2.15 5.44 -5.42
C THR A 15 2.19 3.94 -5.62
N PHE A 16 3.21 3.49 -6.32
CA PHE A 16 3.57 2.09 -6.53
C PHE A 16 5.03 1.93 -6.10
N GLY A 17 5.38 0.87 -5.38
CA GLY A 17 6.73 0.70 -4.84
C GLY A 17 7.06 -0.75 -4.57
N GLY A 18 8.31 -0.98 -4.16
CA GLY A 18 8.78 -2.28 -3.70
C GLY A 18 9.39 -2.22 -2.31
N SER A 19 9.27 -3.30 -1.56
CA SER A 19 9.83 -3.44 -0.22
C SER A 19 10.57 -4.76 -0.10
N PHE A 20 11.80 -4.70 0.39
CA PHE A 20 12.61 -5.85 0.74
C PHE A 20 12.69 -5.99 2.26
N MET A 21 12.55 -7.23 2.75
CA MET A 21 12.79 -7.61 4.13
C MET A 21 13.78 -8.77 4.17
N ASP A 22 14.80 -8.68 5.03
CA ASP A 22 15.67 -9.83 5.30
C ASP A 22 14.99 -10.87 6.19
N SER A 23 15.65 -12.01 6.39
CA SER A 23 15.08 -13.14 7.13
C SER A 23 14.67 -12.80 8.57
N ALA A 24 15.45 -11.94 9.26
CA ALA A 24 15.16 -11.53 10.62
C ALA A 24 13.96 -10.60 10.70
N MET A 25 13.89 -9.61 9.80
CA MET A 25 12.76 -8.71 9.69
C MET A 25 11.47 -9.48 9.38
N SER A 26 11.52 -10.41 8.41
CA SER A 26 10.37 -11.28 8.09
C SER A 26 9.92 -12.14 9.27
N ARG A 27 10.85 -12.66 10.09
CA ARG A 27 10.50 -13.39 11.33
C ARG A 27 9.81 -12.47 12.35
N ARG A 28 10.31 -11.26 12.52
CA ARG A 28 9.75 -10.26 13.45
C ARG A 28 8.35 -9.83 13.03
N MET A 29 8.11 -9.69 11.73
CA MET A 29 6.80 -9.41 11.13
C MET A 29 5.91 -10.66 11.00
N GLN A 30 6.35 -11.82 11.49
CA GLN A 30 5.59 -13.08 11.45
C GLN A 30 5.14 -13.51 10.03
N SER A 31 5.95 -13.18 9.01
CA SER A 31 5.73 -13.59 7.61
C SER A 31 6.30 -15.00 7.36
N THR A 32 7.31 -15.19 6.51
CA THR A 32 7.87 -16.53 6.22
C THR A 32 9.18 -16.84 6.95
N GLY A 33 9.82 -15.82 7.53
CA GLY A 33 11.14 -15.91 8.14
C GLY A 33 12.30 -16.12 7.15
N LYS A 34 12.07 -15.88 5.87
CA LYS A 34 13.07 -15.82 4.79
C LYS A 34 13.15 -14.41 4.21
N GLU A 35 14.13 -14.16 3.35
CA GLU A 35 14.20 -12.91 2.60
C GLU A 35 13.00 -12.81 1.65
N GLU A 36 12.36 -11.64 1.65
CA GLU A 36 11.13 -11.39 0.92
C GLU A 36 11.21 -10.07 0.17
N PHE A 37 10.53 -10.04 -0.97
CA PHE A 37 10.33 -8.84 -1.76
C PHE A 37 8.88 -8.75 -2.17
N HIS A 38 8.24 -7.63 -1.83
CA HIS A 38 6.84 -7.37 -2.11
C HIS A 38 6.71 -6.08 -2.89
N TRP A 39 5.82 -6.07 -3.87
CA TRP A 39 5.36 -4.86 -4.53
C TRP A 39 4.12 -4.34 -3.83
N PHE A 40 3.92 -3.03 -3.78
CA PHE A 40 2.75 -2.44 -3.15
C PHE A 40 2.25 -1.26 -3.97
N ILE A 41 0.97 -0.96 -3.80
CA ILE A 41 0.30 0.22 -4.35
C ILE A 41 -0.50 0.87 -3.22
N GLU A 42 -0.48 2.19 -3.17
CA GLU A 42 -1.21 3.00 -2.20
C GLU A 42 -1.88 4.18 -2.92
N ILE A 43 -3.18 4.35 -2.70
CA ILE A 43 -3.98 5.45 -3.21
C ILE A 43 -4.53 6.20 -1.98
N ASP A 44 -4.06 7.41 -1.78
CA ASP A 44 -4.52 8.30 -0.71
C ASP A 44 -5.54 9.28 -1.30
N MET A 45 -6.69 9.36 -0.64
CA MET A 45 -7.79 10.24 -1.03
C MET A 45 -7.87 11.43 -0.07
N LYS A 46 -8.26 12.59 -0.60
CA LYS A 46 -8.66 13.71 0.23
C LYS A 46 -9.88 13.34 1.07
N ALA A 47 -9.99 14.02 2.21
CA ALA A 47 -11.17 14.03 3.04
C ALA A 47 -12.43 14.23 2.17
N GLY A 48 -13.41 13.34 2.35
CA GLY A 48 -14.66 13.33 1.58
C GLY A 48 -15.89 13.37 2.47
N ASP A 49 -17.05 13.06 1.90
CA ASP A 49 -18.36 13.19 2.57
C ASP A 49 -18.64 12.09 3.63
N PHE A 50 -17.65 11.27 3.98
CA PHE A 50 -17.77 10.40 5.14
C PHE A 50 -17.80 11.24 6.40
N VAL A 51 -18.76 10.93 7.25
CA VAL A 51 -19.01 11.62 8.49
C VAL A 51 -19.10 10.56 9.58
N THR A 52 -18.17 10.58 10.53
CA THR A 52 -18.30 9.76 11.74
C THR A 52 -19.37 10.39 12.64
N GLU A 53 -20.42 9.63 12.99
CA GLU A 53 -21.28 9.96 14.13
C GLU A 53 -20.63 9.35 15.37
N LEU A 54 -20.28 10.18 16.37
CA LEU A 54 -19.84 9.69 17.68
C LEU A 54 -20.94 8.83 18.29
N ASP A 55 -20.58 7.72 18.93
CA ASP A 55 -21.57 6.83 19.53
C ASP A 55 -22.18 7.41 20.82
N GLU A 56 -23.29 6.85 21.30
CA GLU A 56 -23.99 7.35 22.50
C GLU A 56 -23.11 7.36 23.77
N GLU A 57 -22.09 6.49 23.87
CA GLU A 57 -21.18 6.46 25.02
C GLU A 57 -20.14 7.58 24.95
N GLU A 58 -19.62 7.88 23.77
CA GLU A 58 -18.77 9.04 23.50
C GLU A 58 -19.53 10.37 23.58
N LEU A 59 -20.83 10.36 23.26
CA LEU A 59 -21.73 11.51 23.42
C LEU A 59 -22.09 11.80 24.89
N ILE A 60 -22.05 10.80 25.79
CA ILE A 60 -22.35 10.98 27.24
C ILE A 60 -21.27 11.80 27.96
N ASP A 61 -20.03 11.79 27.45
CA ASP A 61 -18.91 12.56 28.00
C ASP A 61 -18.86 14.02 27.48
N LEU A 62 -19.72 14.38 26.51
CA LEU A 62 -19.87 15.75 26.03
C LEU A 62 -20.92 16.48 26.88
N GLU A 63 -20.62 17.71 27.34
CA GLU A 63 -21.59 18.53 28.08
C GLU A 63 -22.81 18.84 27.16
N ASP A 64 -24.02 18.96 27.73
CA ASP A 64 -25.35 19.12 27.05
C ASP A 64 -25.44 20.20 25.94
N ASP A 65 -24.39 21.01 25.74
CA ASP A 65 -24.29 22.11 24.80
C ASP A 65 -23.18 21.94 23.73
N GLU A 66 -22.47 20.80 23.66
CA GLU A 66 -21.40 20.58 22.69
C GLU A 66 -21.90 20.07 21.32
N GLU A 67 -21.40 20.69 20.25
CA GLU A 67 -21.75 20.41 18.85
C GLU A 67 -21.27 19.00 18.47
N ILE A 68 -22.13 18.16 17.87
CA ILE A 68 -21.74 16.83 17.37
C ILE A 68 -20.58 17.02 16.38
N PHE A 69 -19.39 16.52 16.74
CA PHE A 69 -18.21 16.64 15.89
C PHE A 69 -18.26 15.58 14.80
N TYR A 70 -18.36 16.05 13.57
CA TYR A 70 -18.27 15.23 12.37
C TYR A 70 -16.84 15.30 11.83
N GLU A 71 -16.05 14.22 12.01
CA GLU A 71 -14.74 14.14 11.38
C GLU A 71 -14.88 13.64 9.94
N SER A 72 -14.42 14.47 9.00
CA SER A 72 -14.25 14.06 7.61
C SER A 72 -12.96 13.26 7.51
N VAL A 73 -13.09 11.96 7.22
CA VAL A 73 -11.95 11.05 7.11
C VAL A 73 -11.35 11.09 5.72
N SER A 74 -10.02 10.96 5.63
CA SER A 74 -9.26 10.88 4.38
C SER A 74 -9.01 9.42 4.02
N PRO A 75 -9.77 8.82 3.08
CA PRO A 75 -9.69 7.39 2.83
C PRO A 75 -8.36 6.97 2.20
N ARG A 76 -7.96 5.71 2.41
CA ARG A 76 -6.77 5.13 1.80
C ARG A 76 -7.07 3.74 1.26
N LEU A 77 -6.70 3.46 0.02
CA LEU A 77 -6.78 2.13 -0.58
C LEU A 77 -5.37 1.62 -0.86
N TYR A 78 -4.97 0.50 -0.28
CA TYR A 78 -3.61 0.01 -0.37
C TYR A 78 -3.51 -1.50 -0.21
N HIS A 79 -2.32 -2.07 -0.46
CA HIS A 79 -2.00 -3.42 0.04
C HIS A 79 -1.15 -3.28 1.30
N ASN A 80 -1.65 -3.81 2.41
CA ASN A 80 -0.99 -3.83 3.71
C ASN A 80 0.30 -4.67 3.69
N ASN A 81 0.27 -5.84 3.05
CA ASN A 81 1.43 -6.74 2.94
C ASN A 81 2.10 -6.72 1.56
N GLY A 82 1.55 -5.96 0.61
CA GLY A 82 1.96 -6.00 -0.78
C GLY A 82 1.55 -7.29 -1.50
N PHE A 83 2.12 -7.51 -2.68
CA PHE A 83 1.93 -8.69 -3.52
C PHE A 83 3.24 -9.11 -4.19
N ILE A 84 3.41 -10.40 -4.44
CA ILE A 84 4.63 -11.00 -4.95
C ILE A 84 4.53 -11.14 -6.47
N LEU A 85 5.48 -10.53 -7.18
CA LEU A 85 5.63 -10.70 -8.63
C LEU A 85 7.05 -11.13 -8.95
N ASN A 86 7.18 -12.08 -9.86
CA ASN A 86 8.48 -12.49 -10.40
C ASN A 86 8.94 -11.57 -11.53
N ILE A 87 9.02 -10.27 -11.24
CA ILE A 87 9.57 -9.24 -12.14
C ILE A 87 10.85 -8.66 -11.53
N LYS A 88 11.84 -8.38 -12.37
CA LYS A 88 13.13 -7.82 -11.93
C LYS A 88 13.19 -6.32 -12.14
N SER A 89 12.67 -5.82 -13.25
CA SER A 89 12.50 -4.39 -13.47
C SER A 89 11.12 -3.98 -13.03
N TRP A 90 11.02 -2.84 -12.34
CA TRP A 90 9.72 -2.22 -12.03
C TRP A 90 8.97 -1.81 -13.31
N LYS A 91 9.67 -1.65 -14.43
CA LYS A 91 9.08 -1.33 -15.74
C LYS A 91 8.28 -2.50 -16.31
N ASP A 92 8.62 -3.73 -15.92
CA ASP A 92 7.97 -4.96 -16.40
C ASP A 92 6.56 -5.15 -15.82
N ILE A 93 6.13 -4.28 -14.89
CA ILE A 93 4.74 -4.28 -14.42
C ILE A 93 3.77 -3.73 -15.48
N GLU A 94 4.27 -2.97 -16.46
CA GLU A 94 3.44 -2.47 -17.56
C GLU A 94 2.74 -3.61 -18.31
N GLY A 95 1.42 -3.51 -18.44
CA GLY A 95 0.57 -4.51 -19.07
C GLY A 95 0.10 -5.63 -18.14
N LEU A 96 0.59 -5.72 -16.91
CA LEU A 96 0.16 -6.76 -15.96
C LEU A 96 -1.23 -6.48 -15.39
N SER A 97 -1.96 -7.56 -15.16
CA SER A 97 -3.26 -7.57 -14.48
C SER A 97 -3.19 -8.57 -13.33
N LEU A 98 -3.52 -8.10 -12.12
CA LEU A 98 -3.57 -8.89 -10.90
C LEU A 98 -5.02 -8.97 -10.45
N THR A 99 -5.52 -10.17 -10.18
CA THR A 99 -6.93 -10.40 -9.87
C THR A 99 -7.06 -11.27 -8.63
N TRP A 100 -7.96 -10.87 -7.75
CA TRP A 100 -8.37 -11.56 -6.55
C TRP A 100 -9.88 -11.75 -6.60
N ASP A 101 -10.31 -13.01 -6.63
CA ASP A 101 -11.73 -13.39 -6.60
C ASP A 101 -12.30 -13.45 -5.17
N SER A 102 -11.43 -13.31 -4.16
CA SER A 102 -11.73 -13.30 -2.72
C SER A 102 -10.72 -12.43 -1.98
N GLN A 103 -10.99 -12.14 -0.70
CA GLN A 103 -10.12 -11.33 0.17
C GLN A 103 -8.65 -11.76 0.13
N TYR A 104 -8.40 -13.07 0.08
CA TYR A 104 -7.06 -13.63 -0.11
C TYR A 104 -7.02 -14.54 -1.33
N ASN A 105 -5.87 -14.60 -2.00
CA ASN A 105 -5.62 -15.58 -3.06
C ASN A 105 -4.99 -16.88 -2.50
N ALA A 106 -4.67 -17.84 -3.38
CA ALA A 106 -4.10 -19.13 -3.00
C ALA A 106 -2.71 -19.05 -2.34
N ASN A 107 -1.99 -17.94 -2.51
CA ASN A 107 -0.70 -17.67 -1.88
C ASN A 107 -0.86 -16.96 -0.52
N GLY A 108 -2.09 -16.65 -0.11
CA GLY A 108 -2.37 -15.86 1.09
C GLY A 108 -2.17 -14.36 0.91
N GLU A 109 -2.02 -13.88 -0.33
CA GLU A 109 -1.90 -12.44 -0.62
C GLU A 109 -3.29 -11.82 -0.61
N GLU A 110 -3.45 -10.75 0.16
CA GLU A 110 -4.72 -10.03 0.26
C GLU A 110 -5.03 -9.25 -1.02
N ALA A 111 -6.31 -9.01 -1.31
CA ALA A 111 -6.78 -8.22 -2.44
C ALA A 111 -6.58 -6.71 -2.22
N GLY A 112 -6.35 -6.30 -0.98
CA GLY A 112 -6.12 -4.93 -0.53
C GLY A 112 -6.83 -4.63 0.79
N THR A 113 -6.64 -3.41 1.27
CA THR A 113 -7.27 -2.84 2.46
C THR A 113 -7.80 -1.45 2.09
N LEU A 114 -9.04 -1.18 2.46
CA LEU A 114 -9.63 0.14 2.39
C LEU A 114 -9.73 0.69 3.82
N TYR A 115 -8.98 1.75 4.09
CA TYR A 115 -9.08 2.50 5.34
C TYR A 115 -10.01 3.69 5.15
N VAL A 116 -11.13 3.68 5.88
CA VAL A 116 -12.04 4.84 6.00
C VAL A 116 -12.11 5.27 7.46
N PHE A 117 -12.56 4.36 8.32
CA PHE A 117 -12.55 4.52 9.79
C PHE A 117 -11.58 3.52 10.43
N GLU A 118 -11.67 2.27 9.97
CA GLU A 118 -10.80 1.17 10.34
C GLU A 118 -10.16 0.53 9.12
N HIS A 119 -9.24 -0.41 9.35
CA HIS A 119 -8.56 -1.17 8.32
C HIS A 119 -9.45 -2.29 7.81
N GLU A 120 -10.27 -1.98 6.81
CA GLU A 120 -11.26 -2.91 6.29
C GLU A 120 -10.81 -3.63 5.03
N ASP A 121 -11.35 -4.84 4.86
CA ASP A 121 -10.95 -5.74 3.79
C ASP A 121 -11.46 -5.30 2.41
N VAL A 122 -10.58 -5.38 1.41
CA VAL A 122 -11.00 -5.54 0.01
C VAL A 122 -11.37 -6.99 -0.19
N THR A 123 -12.63 -7.28 -0.48
CA THR A 123 -13.16 -8.65 -0.60
C THR A 123 -12.90 -9.26 -1.97
N SER A 124 -12.64 -8.44 -2.98
CA SER A 124 -12.24 -8.84 -4.34
C SER A 124 -11.68 -7.64 -5.09
N GLY A 125 -10.82 -7.88 -6.08
CA GLY A 125 -10.19 -6.79 -6.79
C GLY A 125 -9.49 -7.19 -8.08
N THR A 126 -9.31 -6.22 -8.97
CA THR A 126 -8.41 -6.33 -10.11
C THR A 126 -7.63 -5.04 -10.28
N ILE A 127 -6.31 -5.16 -10.30
CA ILE A 127 -5.37 -4.07 -10.58
C ILE A 127 -4.81 -4.29 -11.98
N LYS A 128 -4.87 -3.26 -12.83
CA LYS A 128 -4.30 -3.27 -14.17
C LYS A 128 -3.33 -2.13 -14.33
N PHE A 129 -2.07 -2.44 -14.62
CA PHE A 129 -1.06 -1.48 -14.98
C PHE A 129 -1.09 -1.32 -16.50
N LEU A 130 -1.71 -0.24 -17.01
CA LEU A 130 -2.06 -0.15 -18.43
C LEU A 130 -0.93 0.35 -19.31
N LYS A 131 -0.43 1.55 -19.02
CA LYS A 131 0.61 2.23 -19.80
C LYS A 131 1.57 2.94 -18.87
N ARG A 132 2.84 2.91 -19.21
CA ARG A 132 3.89 3.62 -18.49
C ARG A 132 4.29 4.90 -19.23
N ASN A 133 4.46 5.98 -18.49
CA ASN A 133 5.09 7.21 -18.94
C ASN A 133 6.17 7.60 -17.92
N ALA A 134 7.44 7.50 -18.32
CA ALA A 134 8.58 7.65 -17.41
C ALA A 134 8.42 6.75 -16.16
N ASN A 135 8.33 7.33 -14.96
CA ASN A 135 8.12 6.63 -13.69
C ASN A 135 6.65 6.52 -13.25
N LYS A 136 5.70 6.93 -14.09
CA LYS A 136 4.27 6.83 -13.78
C LYS A 136 3.59 5.75 -14.60
N PHE A 137 2.56 5.15 -14.03
CA PHE A 137 1.71 4.17 -14.69
C PHE A 137 0.27 4.66 -14.67
N LEU A 138 -0.43 4.60 -15.79
CA LEU A 138 -1.89 4.64 -15.77
C LEU A 138 -2.37 3.31 -15.19
N VAL A 139 -3.04 3.36 -14.05
CA VAL A 139 -3.55 2.17 -13.35
C VAL A 139 -5.05 2.24 -13.26
N GLN A 140 -5.69 1.07 -13.42
CA GLN A 140 -7.07 0.84 -13.03
C GLN A 140 -7.11 -0.12 -11.87
N TRP A 141 -7.86 0.20 -10.82
CA TRP A 141 -8.13 -0.71 -9.72
C TRP A 141 -9.62 -0.73 -9.44
N THR A 142 -10.25 -1.87 -9.62
CA THR A 142 -11.69 -2.07 -9.37
C THR A 142 -11.89 -3.25 -8.45
N GLY A 143 -12.90 -3.20 -7.59
CA GLY A 143 -13.16 -4.28 -6.65
C GLY A 143 -14.37 -4.01 -5.78
N ASN A 144 -14.48 -4.78 -4.70
CA ASN A 144 -15.45 -4.57 -3.63
C ASN A 144 -14.70 -4.49 -2.30
N ALA A 145 -15.15 -3.64 -1.40
CA ALA A 145 -14.53 -3.43 -0.09
C ALA A 145 -15.59 -3.30 1.00
N ASN A 146 -15.23 -3.72 2.20
CA ASN A 146 -16.01 -3.44 3.39
C ASN A 146 -15.75 -2.02 3.88
N VAL A 147 -16.76 -1.40 4.47
CA VAL A 147 -16.69 -0.02 4.99
C VAL A 147 -17.37 0.08 6.36
N TYR A 148 -18.48 -0.64 6.54
CA TYR A 148 -19.27 -0.69 7.79
C TYR A 148 -19.69 0.67 8.35
N TRP A 149 -20.02 1.62 7.47
CA TRP A 149 -20.49 2.95 7.87
C TRP A 149 -21.99 2.99 8.15
N ASN A 150 -22.79 2.41 7.25
CA ASN A 150 -24.25 2.35 7.35
C ASN A 150 -24.81 1.27 6.40
N ASP A 151 -26.14 1.14 6.32
CA ASP A 151 -26.81 0.15 5.46
C ASP A 151 -26.43 0.23 3.97
N GLU A 152 -26.08 1.42 3.47
CA GLU A 152 -25.63 1.59 2.08
C GLU A 152 -24.13 1.26 1.89
N TYR A 153 -23.34 1.49 2.93
CA TYR A 153 -21.88 1.32 2.95
C TYR A 153 -21.47 0.29 4.01
N GLY A 154 -22.02 -0.92 3.89
CA GLY A 154 -21.72 -2.06 4.76
C GLY A 154 -20.60 -2.93 4.18
N GLU A 155 -20.97 -4.10 3.68
CA GLU A 155 -20.07 -5.07 3.05
C GLU A 155 -20.12 -4.99 1.52
N ASP A 156 -19.04 -5.45 0.88
CA ASP A 156 -18.96 -5.61 -0.58
C ASP A 156 -19.34 -4.34 -1.37
N VAL A 157 -18.97 -3.17 -0.86
CA VAL A 157 -19.23 -1.89 -1.52
C VAL A 157 -18.32 -1.79 -2.75
N PRO A 158 -18.87 -1.60 -3.97
CA PRO A 158 -18.06 -1.57 -5.17
C PRO A 158 -17.21 -0.29 -5.22
N PHE A 159 -15.95 -0.43 -5.60
CA PHE A 159 -15.05 0.70 -5.82
C PHE A 159 -14.41 0.68 -7.20
N SER A 160 -13.95 1.85 -7.64
CA SER A 160 -13.13 2.00 -8.83
C SER A 160 -12.16 3.17 -8.72
N PHE A 161 -10.93 2.94 -9.12
CA PHE A 161 -9.88 3.92 -9.32
C PHE A 161 -9.40 3.85 -10.76
N GLU A 162 -9.22 5.02 -11.38
CA GLU A 162 -8.39 5.18 -12.57
C GLU A 162 -7.57 6.46 -12.41
N GLY A 163 -6.26 6.34 -12.59
CA GLY A 163 -5.35 7.47 -12.44
C GLY A 163 -3.89 7.11 -12.68
N GLU A 164 -3.04 8.14 -12.71
CA GLU A 164 -1.60 7.95 -12.71
C GLU A 164 -1.12 7.56 -11.31
N VAL A 165 -0.27 6.54 -11.25
CA VAL A 165 0.40 6.04 -10.05
C VAL A 165 1.89 6.19 -10.26
N GLU A 166 2.55 6.89 -9.34
CA GLU A 166 3.99 7.14 -9.42
C GLU A 166 4.80 6.02 -8.79
N PHE A 167 5.81 5.54 -9.50
CA PHE A 167 6.78 4.61 -8.92
C PHE A 167 7.70 5.35 -7.95
N SER A 168 7.57 5.01 -6.67
CA SER A 168 8.28 5.64 -5.54
C SER A 168 9.65 5.02 -5.26
N GLY A 169 10.01 3.96 -5.99
CA GLY A 169 11.26 3.24 -5.81
C GLY A 169 11.12 2.00 -4.93
N VAL A 170 12.23 1.63 -4.28
CA VAL A 170 12.32 0.43 -3.44
C VAL A 170 12.89 0.78 -2.08
N SER A 171 12.27 0.27 -1.03
CA SER A 171 12.79 0.32 0.34
C SER A 171 13.32 -1.05 0.75
N ALA A 172 14.31 -1.07 1.63
CA ALA A 172 14.83 -2.28 2.24
C ALA A 172 14.91 -2.10 3.74
N TYR A 173 14.38 -3.06 4.49
CA TYR A 173 14.35 -3.09 5.95
C TYR A 173 15.04 -4.37 6.43
N CYS A 174 16.15 -4.24 7.16
CA CYS A 174 16.98 -5.38 7.51
C CYS A 174 17.43 -5.30 8.97
N ASP A 175 17.46 -6.43 9.64
CA ASP A 175 18.00 -6.56 11.01
C ASP A 175 19.29 -7.40 11.04
N ASP A 176 19.49 -8.30 10.07
CA ASP A 176 20.71 -9.12 9.91
C ASP A 176 21.72 -8.46 8.96
N ILE A 177 21.24 -7.88 7.85
CA ILE A 177 22.10 -7.22 6.86
C ILE A 177 22.42 -5.81 7.36
N SER A 178 23.72 -5.47 7.45
CA SER A 178 24.18 -4.22 8.03
C SER A 178 24.92 -3.30 7.07
N THR A 179 25.29 -3.81 5.88
CA THR A 179 26.02 -3.03 4.87
C THR A 179 25.27 -3.00 3.54
N LEU A 180 25.47 -1.90 2.79
CA LEU A 180 24.86 -1.72 1.47
C LEU A 180 25.36 -2.77 0.45
N ASP A 181 26.61 -3.23 0.56
CA ASP A 181 27.18 -4.20 -0.38
C ASP A 181 26.60 -5.61 -0.16
N GLU A 182 26.44 -6.04 1.09
CA GLU A 182 25.72 -7.28 1.43
C GLU A 182 24.27 -7.22 0.94
N LEU A 183 23.58 -6.11 1.20
CA LEU A 183 22.21 -5.89 0.75
C LEU A 183 22.09 -6.02 -0.77
N LYS A 184 23.00 -5.39 -1.51
CA LYS A 184 23.01 -5.47 -2.98
C LYS A 184 23.20 -6.88 -3.50
N ILE A 185 23.99 -7.72 -2.82
CA ILE A 185 24.18 -9.12 -3.21
C ILE A 185 22.86 -9.88 -3.11
N VAL A 186 22.14 -9.71 -2.00
CA VAL A 186 20.87 -10.41 -1.73
C VAL A 186 19.74 -9.86 -2.61
N MET A 187 19.53 -8.54 -2.63
CA MET A 187 18.43 -7.91 -3.36
C MET A 187 18.47 -8.13 -4.88
N ARG A 188 19.64 -8.41 -5.48
CA ARG A 188 19.74 -8.80 -6.91
C ARG A 188 18.98 -10.10 -7.22
N ASN A 189 18.70 -10.93 -6.21
CA ASN A 189 17.83 -12.09 -6.35
C ASN A 189 16.35 -11.72 -6.51
N PHE A 190 15.97 -10.46 -6.31
CA PHE A 190 14.58 -9.98 -6.38
C PHE A 190 14.38 -8.87 -7.41
N VAL A 191 15.32 -7.91 -7.50
CA VAL A 191 15.19 -6.73 -8.38
C VAL A 191 16.48 -6.39 -9.10
N ASN A 192 16.35 -5.73 -10.25
CA ASN A 192 17.47 -5.21 -11.03
C ASN A 192 18.00 -3.90 -10.41
N LEU A 193 18.90 -4.01 -9.44
CA LEU A 193 19.46 -2.83 -8.74
C LEU A 193 20.25 -1.86 -9.64
N ASP A 194 20.60 -2.25 -10.86
CA ASP A 194 21.29 -1.35 -11.80
C ASP A 194 20.38 -0.19 -12.24
N GLU A 195 19.06 -0.33 -12.11
CA GLU A 195 18.06 0.70 -12.39
C GLU A 195 17.91 1.74 -11.28
N TYR A 196 18.61 1.57 -10.15
CA TYR A 196 18.36 2.37 -8.95
C TYR A 196 19.61 3.00 -8.37
N LYS A 197 19.42 4.11 -7.66
CA LYS A 197 20.41 4.78 -6.83
C LYS A 197 19.93 4.75 -5.39
N CYS A 198 20.76 4.25 -4.49
CA CYS A 198 20.54 4.39 -3.06
C CYS A 198 20.68 5.88 -2.69
N ILE A 199 19.64 6.46 -2.11
CA ILE A 199 19.58 7.89 -1.77
C ILE A 199 19.50 8.15 -0.26
N PHE A 200 19.18 7.11 0.52
CA PHE A 200 18.96 7.22 1.95
C PHE A 200 19.40 5.94 2.64
N ASN A 201 20.02 6.11 3.80
CA ASN A 201 20.36 5.04 4.73
C ASN A 201 20.14 5.54 6.16
N ASP A 202 19.49 4.73 6.98
CA ASP A 202 19.18 5.06 8.37
C ASP A 202 19.23 3.82 9.25
N THR A 203 19.33 4.03 10.55
CA THR A 203 19.48 2.98 11.55
C THR A 203 18.67 3.29 12.80
N HIS A 204 17.97 2.27 13.31
CA HIS A 204 17.14 2.38 14.51
C HIS A 204 17.53 1.29 15.51
N ASN A 205 17.70 1.66 16.78
CA ASN A 205 17.90 0.66 17.84
C ASN A 205 16.59 -0.08 18.10
N ILE A 206 16.65 -1.40 18.16
CA ILE A 206 15.56 -2.30 18.53
C ILE A 206 16.00 -3.22 19.66
N ASN A 207 15.06 -3.86 20.35
CA ASN A 207 15.38 -4.75 21.49
C ASN A 207 16.37 -5.87 21.14
N THR A 208 16.40 -6.29 19.87
CA THR A 208 17.22 -7.38 19.36
C THR A 208 18.51 -6.93 18.67
N GLY A 209 18.77 -5.62 18.54
CA GLY A 209 19.94 -5.11 17.81
C GLY A 209 19.69 -3.76 17.13
N ILE A 210 20.21 -3.62 15.92
CA ILE A 210 20.05 -2.42 15.09
C ILE A 210 19.28 -2.83 13.83
N SER A 211 18.20 -2.10 13.52
CA SER A 211 17.48 -2.20 12.26
C SER A 211 18.03 -1.17 11.28
N TYR A 212 18.33 -1.60 10.06
CA TYR A 212 18.84 -0.79 8.98
C TYR A 212 17.76 -0.57 7.93
N THR A 213 17.67 0.66 7.42
CA THR A 213 16.73 1.02 6.36
C THR A 213 17.47 1.68 5.21
N TRP A 214 17.20 1.25 3.98
CA TRP A 214 17.71 1.88 2.77
C TRP A 214 16.58 2.23 1.81
N ARG A 215 16.71 3.36 1.11
CA ARG A 215 15.80 3.72 0.00
C ARG A 215 16.55 3.90 -1.30
N PHE A 216 15.97 3.30 -2.34
CA PHE A 216 16.47 3.26 -3.69
C PHE A 216 15.48 3.95 -4.62
N LEU A 217 15.89 5.03 -5.28
CA LEU A 217 15.09 5.67 -6.33
C LEU A 217 15.58 5.25 -7.71
N PRO A 218 14.70 5.26 -8.73
CA PRO A 218 15.11 5.07 -10.12
C PRO A 218 16.27 6.00 -10.51
N LYS A 219 17.31 5.46 -11.15
CA LYS A 219 18.34 6.26 -11.82
C LYS A 219 17.68 6.92 -13.03
N SER A 220 17.48 8.24 -12.94
CA SER A 220 16.98 9.13 -14.01
C SER A 220 15.57 8.80 -14.52
N ILE A 221 14.63 9.72 -14.26
CA ILE A 221 13.32 9.80 -14.92
C ILE A 221 13.49 10.42 -16.34
N ASP A 222 14.66 10.99 -16.64
CA ASP A 222 14.99 11.67 -17.88
C ASP A 222 16.08 10.95 -18.70
N GLU A 223 15.70 10.41 -19.86
CA GLU A 223 16.40 10.60 -21.14
C GLU A 223 15.35 10.89 -22.22
#